data_AF-A0A7V4NLR7-F1
#
_entry.id   AF-A0A7V4NLR7-F1
#
_cell.length_a   1.000
_cell.length_b   1.000
_cell.length_c   1.000
_cell.angle_alpha   90.00
_cell.angle_beta   90.00
_cell.angle_gamma   90.00
#
_symmetry.space_group_name_H-M   'P 1'
#
loop_
_entity.id
_entity.type
_entity.pdbx_description
1 polymer ?
#
loop_
_entity_poly.entity_id
_entity_poly.type
_entity_poly.pdbx_seq_one_letter_code
_entity_poly.pdbx_strand_id
1 'polypeptide(L)'
;MAPALLLASRLRDHGLPAGIPVRTHRNRRVMVSWTARGGVRVHEGYAFAPDPVVRAIVRFVHPRAPRAERRVARRLITGFPAAALVPSRPRREAPPPEEDRPVLARLEALHAEFNALHFGGALGPLPVRLSGRMRTRLGELACDAATGRPVRITLSRRHLRRDGWARAGETLLHEMVHQWQAETGRRLGHGAEFRAKARAVGIAPSARVDLSRPRGVPVSSPG
;
A
#
# COMPACT_ATOMS: atom_id res chain seq x y z
N MET A 1 21.89 -25.63 -0.29
CA MET A 1 20.48 -25.75 0.17
C MET A 1 19.73 -24.47 -0.18
N ALA A 2 18.51 -24.56 -0.72
CA ALA A 2 17.71 -23.36 -1.04
C ALA A 2 17.43 -22.53 0.22
N PRO A 3 17.47 -21.18 0.19
CA PRO A 3 17.26 -20.32 1.37
C PRO A 3 15.97 -20.63 2.14
N ALA A 4 14.91 -21.01 1.42
CA ALA A 4 13.65 -21.42 2.02
C ALA A 4 13.76 -22.68 2.90
N LEU A 5 14.51 -23.69 2.45
CA LEU A 5 14.74 -24.92 3.20
C LEU A 5 15.66 -24.67 4.40
N LEU A 6 16.72 -23.86 4.20
CA LEU A 6 17.63 -23.45 5.27
C LEU A 6 16.87 -22.76 6.40
N LEU A 7 16.03 -21.78 6.07
CA LEU A 7 15.25 -21.04 7.06
C LEU A 7 14.26 -21.95 7.79
N ALA A 8 13.59 -22.86 7.07
CA ALA A 8 12.66 -23.81 7.69
C ALA A 8 13.38 -24.74 8.67
N SER A 9 14.60 -25.22 8.35
CA SER A 9 15.42 -26.01 9.27
C SER A 9 15.76 -25.21 10.51
N ARG A 10 16.35 -24.01 10.35
CA ARG A 10 16.78 -23.17 11.48
C ARG A 10 15.64 -22.78 12.41
N LEU A 11 14.43 -22.57 11.88
CA LEU A 11 13.26 -22.31 12.71
C LEU A 11 12.88 -23.53 13.56
N ARG A 12 12.99 -24.74 13.01
CA ARG A 12 12.74 -25.99 13.75
C ARG A 12 13.80 -26.22 14.82
N ASP A 13 15.07 -26.00 14.48
CA ASP A 13 16.21 -26.10 15.40
C ASP A 13 16.07 -25.13 16.60
N HIS A 14 15.36 -24.02 16.40
CA HIS A 14 15.04 -23.05 17.45
C HIS A 14 13.64 -23.20 18.06
N GLY A 15 12.97 -24.34 17.85
CA GLY A 15 11.77 -24.72 18.58
C GLY A 15 10.44 -24.44 17.87
N LEU A 16 10.43 -24.23 16.54
CA LEU A 16 9.18 -24.27 15.77
C LEU A 16 8.72 -25.73 15.60
N PRO A 17 7.50 -26.10 16.05
CA PRO A 17 6.98 -27.46 15.88
C PRO A 17 7.02 -27.97 14.45
N ALA A 18 7.44 -29.22 14.28
CA ALA A 18 7.66 -29.83 12.95
C ALA A 18 6.39 -29.87 12.07
N GLY A 19 5.21 -29.91 12.69
CA GLY A 19 3.91 -29.90 12.03
C GLY A 19 3.45 -28.54 11.52
N ILE A 20 4.17 -27.45 11.82
CA ILE A 20 3.82 -26.10 11.34
C ILE A 20 4.47 -25.87 9.97
N PRO A 21 3.67 -25.66 8.89
CA PRO A 21 4.23 -25.36 7.59
C PRO A 21 4.97 -24.02 7.58
N VAL A 22 6.19 -23.99 7.04
CA VAL A 22 6.94 -22.75 6.80
C VAL A 22 6.88 -22.41 5.32
N ARG A 23 6.45 -21.18 5.01
CA ARG A 23 6.43 -20.65 3.64
C ARG A 23 7.23 -19.37 3.56
N THR A 24 8.18 -19.30 2.63
CA THR A 24 8.92 -18.06 2.42
C THR A 24 8.22 -17.12 1.44
N HIS A 25 8.53 -15.84 1.54
CA HIS A 25 8.14 -14.82 0.56
C HIS A 25 9.23 -13.75 0.45
N ARG A 26 9.14 -12.88 -0.56
CA ARG A 26 10.02 -11.71 -0.69
C ARG A 26 9.28 -10.37 -0.52
N ASN A 27 8.14 -10.36 0.18
CA ASN A 27 7.35 -9.13 0.36
C ASN A 27 8.01 -8.19 1.38
N ARG A 28 8.31 -6.94 0.99
CA ARG A 28 8.92 -5.93 1.86
C ARG A 28 8.04 -5.36 2.98
N ARG A 29 6.72 -5.55 2.96
CA ARG A 29 5.78 -4.98 3.95
C ARG A 29 5.49 -5.93 5.11
N VAL A 30 5.48 -7.23 4.84
CA VAL A 30 5.21 -8.26 5.85
C VAL A 30 6.49 -9.03 6.04
N MET A 31 7.04 -9.06 7.26
CA MET A 31 8.27 -9.80 7.54
C MET A 31 7.98 -11.23 8.02
N VAL A 32 7.02 -11.35 8.94
CA VAL A 32 6.59 -12.60 9.55
C VAL A 32 5.09 -12.51 9.78
N SER A 33 4.34 -13.56 9.44
CA SER A 33 2.90 -13.63 9.70
C SER A 33 2.44 -15.06 9.94
N TRP A 34 1.44 -15.22 10.81
CA TRP A 34 0.68 -16.46 10.89
C TRP A 34 -0.35 -16.51 9.75
N THR A 35 -0.52 -17.68 9.15
CA THR A 35 -1.51 -17.89 8.07
C THR A 35 -2.80 -18.45 8.65
N ALA A 36 -3.93 -18.19 7.98
CA ALA A 36 -5.23 -18.75 8.37
C ALA A 36 -5.25 -20.30 8.37
N ARG A 37 -4.31 -20.94 7.64
CA ARG A 37 -4.15 -22.41 7.56
C ARG A 37 -3.16 -22.97 8.59
N GLY A 38 -2.80 -22.22 9.65
CA GLY A 38 -1.96 -22.73 10.74
C GLY A 38 -0.46 -22.81 10.44
N GLY A 39 0.02 -22.18 9.36
CA GLY A 39 1.45 -22.11 9.01
C GLY A 39 2.08 -20.75 9.24
N VAL A 40 3.42 -20.69 9.27
CA VAL A 40 4.19 -19.45 9.38
C VAL A 40 4.65 -19.02 7.99
N ARG A 41 4.40 -17.75 7.66
CA ARG A 41 4.95 -17.10 6.47
C ARG A 41 6.07 -16.16 6.88
N VAL A 42 7.25 -16.30 6.29
CA VAL A 42 8.46 -15.56 6.69
C VAL A 42 9.17 -14.98 5.47
N HIS A 43 9.79 -13.81 5.63
CA HIS A 43 10.64 -13.25 4.59
C HIS A 43 11.86 -14.14 4.31
N GLU A 44 12.14 -14.47 3.05
CA GLU A 44 13.22 -15.39 2.67
C GLU A 44 14.60 -14.89 3.14
N GLY A 45 14.81 -13.58 3.21
CA GLY A 45 16.05 -12.99 3.71
C GLY A 45 16.42 -13.35 5.15
N TYR A 46 15.48 -13.85 5.98
CA TYR A 46 15.81 -14.35 7.31
C TYR A 46 16.64 -15.63 7.29
N ALA A 47 16.79 -16.30 6.14
CA ALA A 47 17.73 -17.41 5.97
C ALA A 47 19.18 -16.99 6.34
N PHE A 48 19.51 -15.71 6.17
CA PHE A 48 20.83 -15.11 6.46
C PHE A 48 20.89 -14.38 7.80
N ALA A 49 19.81 -14.44 8.60
CA ALA A 49 19.77 -13.75 9.89
C ALA A 49 20.63 -14.47 10.92
N PRO A 50 21.21 -13.78 11.92
CA PRO A 50 21.87 -14.43 13.05
C PRO A 50 20.82 -15.14 13.93
N ASP A 51 21.22 -16.18 14.65
CA ASP A 51 20.31 -17.01 15.44
C ASP A 51 19.41 -16.25 16.44
N PRO A 52 19.86 -15.17 17.12
CA PRO A 52 18.98 -14.38 17.98
C PRO A 52 17.74 -13.84 17.24
N VAL A 53 17.87 -13.49 15.96
CA VAL A 53 16.75 -13.03 15.13
C VAL A 53 15.85 -14.20 14.73
N VAL A 54 16.43 -15.36 14.40
CA VAL A 54 15.63 -16.56 14.08
C VAL A 54 14.84 -17.05 15.31
N ARG A 55 15.44 -17.06 16.50
CA ARG A 55 14.75 -17.31 17.77
C ARG A 55 13.63 -16.31 18.03
N ALA A 56 13.85 -15.03 17.72
CA ALA A 56 12.82 -14.01 17.82
C ALA A 56 11.61 -14.31 16.92
N ILE A 57 11.82 -14.84 15.70
CA ILE A 57 10.72 -15.27 14.81
C ILE A 57 9.87 -16.34 15.49
N VAL A 58 10.50 -17.39 16.05
CA VAL A 58 9.79 -18.47 16.77
C VAL A 58 9.01 -17.91 17.96
N ARG A 59 9.63 -17.02 18.76
CA ARG A 59 8.96 -16.40 19.91
C ARG A 59 7.80 -15.51 19.50
N PHE A 60 7.92 -14.78 18.39
CA PHE A 60 6.89 -13.90 17.88
C PHE A 60 5.63 -14.64 17.43
N VAL A 61 5.81 -15.80 16.77
CA VAL A 61 4.69 -16.61 16.25
C VAL A 61 4.09 -17.54 17.30
N HIS A 62 4.73 -17.69 18.45
CA HIS A 62 4.24 -18.55 19.52
C HIS A 62 2.92 -17.99 20.11
N PRO A 63 1.83 -18.78 20.14
CA PRO A 63 0.51 -18.29 20.52
C PRO A 63 0.47 -17.74 21.95
N ARG A 64 1.18 -18.40 22.88
CA ARG A 64 1.20 -18.06 24.31
C ARG A 64 2.34 -17.12 24.72
N ALA A 65 3.11 -16.57 23.79
CA ALA A 65 4.20 -15.66 24.17
C ALA A 65 3.67 -14.40 24.87
N PRO A 66 4.26 -13.93 25.99
CA PRO A 66 3.83 -12.68 26.63
C PRO A 66 3.94 -11.47 25.69
N ARG A 67 3.07 -10.47 25.89
CA ARG A 67 3.07 -9.26 25.05
C ARG A 67 4.42 -8.53 25.06
N ALA A 68 5.08 -8.44 26.21
CA ALA A 68 6.39 -7.81 26.35
C ALA A 68 7.45 -8.52 25.47
N GLU A 69 7.47 -9.84 25.51
CA GLU A 69 8.39 -10.65 24.73
C GLU A 69 8.10 -10.59 23.23
N ARG A 70 6.82 -10.57 22.83
CA ARG A 70 6.46 -10.32 21.43
C ARG A 70 6.92 -8.94 20.94
N ARG A 71 6.94 -7.91 21.81
CA ARG A 71 7.49 -6.59 21.45
C ARG A 71 9.01 -6.64 21.27
N VAL A 72 9.74 -7.32 22.15
CA VAL A 72 11.19 -7.52 22.02
C VAL A 72 11.50 -8.27 20.71
N ALA A 73 10.81 -9.39 20.48
CA ALA A 73 10.95 -10.18 19.27
C ALA A 73 10.64 -9.37 18.01
N ARG A 74 9.56 -8.60 18.04
CA ARG A 74 9.20 -7.70 16.92
C ARG A 74 10.32 -6.72 16.61
N ARG A 75 10.95 -6.11 17.61
CA ARG A 75 12.07 -5.17 17.39
C ARG A 75 13.25 -5.84 16.69
N LEU A 76 13.66 -7.03 17.14
CA LEU A 76 14.74 -7.80 16.52
C LEU A 76 14.40 -8.18 15.07
N ILE A 77 13.17 -8.65 14.83
CA ILE A 77 12.68 -8.99 13.50
C ILE A 77 12.71 -7.78 12.58
N THR A 78 12.15 -6.64 12.99
CA THR A 78 12.06 -5.45 12.15
C THR A 78 13.39 -4.70 12.00
N GLY A 79 14.33 -4.87 12.92
CA GLY A 79 15.65 -4.26 12.86
C GLY A 79 16.61 -4.99 11.91
N PHE A 80 16.38 -6.28 11.64
CA PHE A 80 17.22 -7.05 10.72
C PHE A 80 16.86 -6.73 9.24
N PRO A 81 17.83 -6.41 8.36
CA PRO A 81 17.58 -5.91 7.00
C PRO A 81 17.25 -7.03 5.99
N ALA A 82 16.29 -7.92 6.31
CA ALA A 82 15.95 -9.08 5.48
C ALA A 82 15.57 -8.72 4.03
N ALA A 83 14.89 -7.59 3.82
CA ALA A 83 14.46 -7.13 2.50
C ALA A 83 15.61 -6.57 1.65
N ALA A 84 16.71 -6.11 2.26
CA ALA A 84 17.90 -5.67 1.54
C ALA A 84 18.71 -6.88 1.04
N LEU A 85 18.79 -7.94 1.85
CA LEU A 85 19.51 -9.18 1.50
C LEU A 85 18.80 -10.00 0.42
N VAL A 86 17.45 -10.02 0.44
CA VAL A 86 16.65 -10.71 -0.58
C VAL A 86 15.55 -9.76 -1.05
N PRO A 87 15.80 -8.94 -2.09
CA PRO A 87 14.82 -7.96 -2.54
C PRO A 87 13.53 -8.59 -3.08
N SER A 88 12.44 -7.83 -2.95
CA SER A 88 11.18 -8.18 -3.62
C SER A 88 11.42 -8.31 -5.12
N ARG A 89 10.92 -9.40 -5.72
CA ARG A 89 10.91 -9.50 -7.18
C ARG A 89 10.04 -8.36 -7.73
N PRO A 90 10.51 -7.61 -8.75
CA PRO A 90 9.68 -6.64 -9.43
C PRO A 90 8.47 -7.38 -9.99
N ARG A 91 7.27 -6.97 -9.57
CA ARG A 91 6.05 -7.54 -10.11
C ARG A 91 5.86 -6.92 -11.49
N ARG A 92 6.03 -7.71 -12.55
CA ARG A 92 5.60 -7.29 -13.88
C ARG A 92 4.08 -7.12 -13.80
N GLU A 93 3.64 -5.89 -13.95
CA GLU A 93 2.21 -5.60 -13.95
C GLU A 93 1.61 -6.10 -15.25
N ALA A 94 0.46 -6.76 -15.14
CA ALA A 94 -0.30 -7.12 -16.32
C ALA A 94 -0.79 -5.84 -17.03
N PRO A 95 -0.90 -5.85 -18.37
CA PRO A 95 -1.58 -4.79 -19.08
C PRO A 95 -3.00 -4.59 -18.51
N PRO A 96 -3.54 -3.36 -18.57
CA PRO A 96 -4.91 -3.14 -18.14
C PRO A 96 -5.86 -3.93 -19.06
N PRO A 97 -7.00 -4.41 -18.55
CA PRO A 97 -8.06 -4.95 -19.39
C PRO A 97 -8.45 -3.96 -20.49
N GLU A 98 -8.81 -4.47 -21.66
CA GLU A 98 -9.12 -3.62 -22.83
C GLU A 98 -10.34 -2.72 -22.55
N GLU A 99 -11.32 -3.22 -21.81
CA GLU A 99 -12.51 -2.47 -21.41
C GLU A 99 -12.21 -1.26 -20.51
N ASP A 100 -11.06 -1.25 -19.82
CA ASP A 100 -10.68 -0.12 -18.98
C ASP A 100 -10.00 1.00 -19.80
N ARG A 101 -9.54 0.75 -21.04
CA ARG A 101 -8.75 1.72 -21.81
C ARG A 101 -9.43 3.09 -21.96
N PRO A 102 -10.72 3.20 -22.33
CA PRO A 102 -11.38 4.51 -22.45
C PRO A 102 -11.44 5.27 -21.12
N VAL A 103 -11.66 4.54 -20.02
CA VAL A 103 -11.72 5.11 -18.68
C VAL A 103 -10.34 5.60 -18.24
N LEU A 104 -9.28 4.83 -18.52
CA LEU A 104 -7.91 5.22 -18.22
C LEU A 104 -7.50 6.45 -19.02
N ALA A 105 -7.79 6.49 -20.31
CA ALA A 105 -7.52 7.66 -21.16
C ALA A 105 -8.23 8.92 -20.64
N ARG A 106 -9.48 8.79 -20.21
CA ARG A 106 -10.24 9.90 -19.60
C ARG A 106 -9.61 10.37 -18.29
N LEU A 107 -9.12 9.47 -17.44
CA LEU A 107 -8.45 9.82 -16.19
C LEU A 107 -7.08 10.48 -16.43
N GLU A 108 -6.34 10.05 -17.44
CA GLU A 108 -5.07 10.66 -17.85
C GLU A 108 -5.29 12.07 -18.41
N ALA A 109 -6.34 12.26 -19.22
CA ALA A 109 -6.74 13.59 -19.68
C ALA A 109 -7.14 14.52 -18.52
N LEU A 110 -7.93 14.02 -17.55
CA LEU A 110 -8.30 14.77 -16.35
C LEU A 110 -7.08 15.12 -15.49
N HIS A 111 -6.09 14.22 -15.40
CA HIS A 111 -4.84 14.52 -14.71
C HIS A 111 -4.12 15.70 -15.37
N ALA A 112 -3.98 15.68 -16.70
CA ALA A 112 -3.35 16.78 -17.44
C ALA A 112 -4.12 18.11 -17.27
N GLU A 113 -5.45 18.06 -17.35
CA GLU A 113 -6.32 19.23 -17.15
C GLU A 113 -6.17 19.81 -15.73
N PHE A 114 -6.26 18.97 -14.71
CA PHE A 114 -6.06 19.39 -13.32
C PHE A 114 -4.64 19.88 -13.06
N ASN A 115 -3.64 19.30 -13.72
CA ASN A 115 -2.26 19.75 -13.61
C ASN A 115 -2.14 21.20 -14.10
N ALA A 116 -2.68 21.49 -15.28
CA ALA A 116 -2.72 22.84 -15.82
C ALA A 116 -3.48 23.80 -14.88
N LEU A 117 -4.67 23.42 -14.44
CA LEU A 117 -5.56 24.28 -13.66
C LEU A 117 -5.07 24.56 -12.23
N HIS A 118 -4.57 23.54 -11.53
CA HIS A 118 -4.32 23.61 -10.08
C HIS A 118 -2.84 23.58 -9.69
N PHE A 119 -1.97 23.17 -10.62
CA PHE A 119 -0.53 23.01 -10.38
C PHE A 119 0.31 23.76 -11.42
N GLY A 120 -0.29 24.57 -12.28
CA GLY A 120 0.41 25.38 -13.28
C GLY A 120 1.16 24.54 -14.32
N GLY A 121 0.72 23.30 -14.55
CA GLY A 121 1.38 22.35 -15.45
C GLY A 121 2.69 21.78 -14.92
N ALA A 122 3.05 22.03 -13.66
CA ALA A 122 4.36 21.66 -13.11
C ALA A 122 4.50 20.17 -12.77
N LEU A 123 3.40 19.42 -12.64
CA LEU A 123 3.47 18.01 -12.30
C LEU A 123 3.86 17.17 -13.53
N GLY A 124 4.72 16.18 -13.32
CA GLY A 124 5.06 15.21 -14.36
C GLY A 124 3.84 14.37 -14.80
N PRO A 125 3.80 13.89 -16.06
CA PRO A 125 2.79 12.92 -16.44
C PRO A 125 3.00 11.62 -15.67
N LEU A 126 1.93 11.05 -15.12
CA LEU A 126 1.97 9.76 -14.44
C LEU A 126 0.92 8.81 -15.04
N PRO A 127 1.26 7.52 -15.22
CA PRO A 127 0.28 6.54 -15.63
C PRO A 127 -0.81 6.42 -14.55
N VAL A 128 -2.07 6.40 -15.00
CA VAL A 128 -3.23 6.13 -14.14
C VAL A 128 -3.65 4.67 -14.27
N ARG A 129 -4.11 4.05 -13.19
CA ARG A 129 -4.63 2.67 -13.19
C ARG A 129 -5.92 2.53 -12.41
N LEU A 130 -6.64 1.45 -12.72
CA LEU A 130 -7.80 1.00 -11.96
C LEU A 130 -7.50 -0.28 -11.18
N SER A 131 -7.97 -0.33 -9.94
CA SER A 131 -7.88 -1.52 -9.09
C SER A 131 -9.26 -2.02 -8.71
N GLY A 132 -9.55 -3.29 -9.02
CA GLY A 132 -10.71 -4.01 -8.49
C GLY A 132 -10.51 -4.55 -7.07
N ARG A 133 -9.29 -4.48 -6.51
CA ARG A 133 -8.96 -5.04 -5.20
C ARG A 133 -8.94 -4.00 -4.07
N MET A 134 -9.01 -2.72 -4.39
CA MET A 134 -9.05 -1.65 -3.39
C MET A 134 -10.40 -1.64 -2.66
N ARG A 135 -10.38 -2.07 -1.38
CA ARG A 135 -11.57 -2.16 -0.53
C ARG A 135 -11.68 -1.02 0.48
N THR A 136 -10.55 -0.53 0.98
CA THR A 136 -10.48 0.42 2.11
C THR A 136 -9.99 1.81 1.70
N ARG A 137 -9.58 1.99 0.44
CA ARG A 137 -9.06 3.24 -0.12
C ARG A 137 -9.71 3.51 -1.47
N LEU A 138 -9.87 4.78 -1.81
CA LEU A 138 -10.43 5.22 -3.09
C LEU A 138 -9.34 5.49 -4.14
N GLY A 139 -8.18 5.96 -3.69
CA GLY A 139 -6.99 6.19 -4.51
C GLY A 139 -5.69 5.83 -3.76
N GLU A 140 -4.61 5.70 -4.51
CA GLU A 140 -3.25 5.74 -3.98
C GLU A 140 -2.24 6.23 -5.02
N LEU A 141 -1.35 7.13 -4.60
CA LEU A 141 -0.07 7.39 -5.25
C LEU A 141 0.94 6.30 -4.89
N ALA A 142 1.51 5.66 -5.89
CA ALA A 142 2.66 4.80 -5.73
C ALA A 142 3.94 5.59 -5.98
N CYS A 143 4.92 5.41 -5.09
CA CYS A 143 6.28 5.92 -5.25
C CYS A 143 7.27 4.76 -5.36
N ASP A 144 8.33 4.99 -6.12
CA ASP A 144 9.49 4.11 -6.11
C ASP A 144 10.10 4.07 -4.71
N ALA A 145 10.42 2.86 -4.24
CA ALA A 145 10.81 2.66 -2.85
C ALA A 145 12.24 3.14 -2.57
N ALA A 146 13.11 3.19 -3.58
CA ALA A 146 14.50 3.58 -3.43
C ALA A 146 14.67 5.11 -3.56
N THR A 147 13.97 5.70 -4.52
CA THR A 147 14.13 7.12 -4.87
C THR A 147 13.05 8.02 -4.28
N GLY A 148 11.93 7.46 -3.82
CA GLY A 148 10.76 8.23 -3.38
C GLY A 148 10.00 8.93 -4.50
N ARG A 149 10.45 8.82 -5.76
CA ARG A 149 9.81 9.47 -6.91
C ARG A 149 8.43 8.86 -7.18
N PRO A 150 7.42 9.65 -7.57
CA PRO A 150 6.13 9.12 -7.93
C PRO A 150 6.23 8.29 -9.21
N VAL A 151 5.48 7.19 -9.29
CA VAL A 151 5.50 6.29 -10.44
C VAL A 151 4.13 6.04 -11.04
N ARG A 152 3.04 6.25 -10.28
CA ARG A 152 1.67 5.93 -10.72
C ARG A 152 0.62 6.46 -9.75
N ILE A 153 -0.55 6.78 -10.28
CA ILE A 153 -1.78 6.93 -9.50
C ILE A 153 -2.72 5.75 -9.77
N THR A 154 -3.27 5.12 -8.73
CA THR A 154 -4.25 4.05 -8.87
C THR A 154 -5.56 4.43 -8.19
N LEU A 155 -6.67 4.31 -8.90
CA LEU A 155 -8.02 4.53 -8.37
C LEU A 155 -8.80 3.23 -8.22
N SER A 156 -9.74 3.21 -7.29
CA SER A 156 -10.65 2.07 -7.10
C SER A 156 -11.69 2.01 -8.22
N ARG A 157 -11.75 0.89 -8.94
CA ARG A 157 -12.78 0.66 -9.98
C ARG A 157 -14.19 0.70 -9.38
N ARG A 158 -14.34 0.18 -8.16
CA ARG A 158 -15.62 0.23 -7.43
C ARG A 158 -16.03 1.65 -7.12
N HIS A 159 -15.09 2.50 -6.68
CA HIS A 159 -15.35 3.91 -6.38
C HIS A 159 -15.85 4.64 -7.61
N LEU A 160 -15.13 4.53 -8.74
CA LEU A 160 -15.52 5.16 -9.99
C LEU A 160 -16.93 4.75 -10.44
N ARG A 161 -17.25 3.45 -10.35
CA ARG A 161 -18.57 2.92 -10.74
C ARG A 161 -19.70 3.33 -9.80
N ARG A 162 -19.44 3.38 -8.49
CA ARG A 162 -20.46 3.63 -7.45
C ARG A 162 -20.72 5.11 -7.23
N ASP A 163 -19.65 5.91 -7.17
CA ASP A 163 -19.70 7.30 -6.69
C ASP A 163 -19.61 8.32 -7.83
N GLY A 164 -19.37 7.85 -9.06
CA GLY A 164 -19.37 8.64 -10.29
C GLY A 164 -18.09 9.46 -10.52
N TRP A 165 -18.06 10.12 -11.68
CA TRP A 165 -16.88 10.83 -12.18
C TRP A 165 -16.47 12.04 -11.33
N ALA A 166 -17.42 12.80 -10.77
CA ALA A 166 -17.11 13.96 -9.93
C ALA A 166 -16.30 13.56 -8.69
N ARG A 167 -16.75 12.53 -7.96
CA ARG A 167 -16.05 12.01 -6.78
C ARG A 167 -14.72 11.32 -7.13
N ALA A 168 -14.66 10.63 -8.27
CA ALA A 168 -13.41 10.08 -8.76
C ALA A 168 -12.40 11.18 -9.13
N GLY A 169 -12.88 12.31 -9.68
CA GLY A 169 -12.08 13.50 -9.96
C GLY A 169 -11.51 14.13 -8.68
N GLU A 170 -12.32 14.30 -7.63
CA GLU A 170 -11.85 14.74 -6.31
C GLU A 170 -10.76 13.80 -5.76
N THR A 171 -10.94 12.49 -5.93
CA THR A 171 -9.95 11.49 -5.50
C THR A 171 -8.67 11.58 -6.35
N LEU A 172 -8.79 11.76 -7.66
CA LEU A 172 -7.63 11.96 -8.54
C LEU A 172 -6.84 13.20 -8.10
N LEU A 173 -7.53 14.31 -7.86
CA LEU A 173 -6.92 15.56 -7.42
C LEU A 173 -6.26 15.40 -6.04
N HIS A 174 -6.84 14.60 -5.14
CA HIS A 174 -6.22 14.23 -3.87
C HIS A 174 -4.88 13.51 -4.07
N GLU A 175 -4.84 12.50 -4.95
CA GLU A 175 -3.60 11.80 -5.26
C GLU A 175 -2.58 12.71 -5.99
N MET A 176 -3.04 13.69 -6.77
CA MET A 176 -2.17 14.71 -7.39
C MET A 176 -1.57 15.68 -6.35
N VAL A 177 -2.26 15.98 -5.26
CA VAL A 177 -1.65 16.72 -4.15
C VAL A 177 -0.53 15.90 -3.50
N HIS A 178 -0.69 14.58 -3.39
CA HIS A 178 0.42 13.72 -2.97
C HIS A 178 1.55 13.67 -4.00
N GLN A 179 1.24 13.68 -5.30
CA GLN A 179 2.25 13.77 -6.35
C GLN A 179 3.04 15.07 -6.22
N TRP A 180 2.37 16.20 -6.06
CA TRP A 180 2.99 17.49 -5.82
C TRP A 180 3.94 17.47 -4.62
N GLN A 181 3.54 16.83 -3.51
CA GLN A 181 4.44 16.66 -2.36
C GLN A 181 5.70 15.87 -2.77
N ALA A 182 5.54 14.76 -3.48
CA ALA A 182 6.65 13.91 -3.90
C ALA A 182 7.63 14.65 -4.83
N GLU A 183 7.11 15.33 -5.85
CA GLU A 183 7.93 16.01 -6.86
C GLU A 183 8.61 17.27 -6.34
N THR A 184 8.03 17.92 -5.33
CA THR A 184 8.63 19.10 -4.68
C THR A 184 9.48 18.76 -3.45
N GLY A 185 9.75 17.46 -3.20
CA GLY A 185 10.59 17.01 -2.09
C GLY A 185 9.96 17.19 -0.70
N ARG A 186 8.64 17.38 -0.62
CA ARG A 186 7.92 17.53 0.64
C ARG A 186 7.61 16.17 1.26
N ARG A 187 7.43 16.16 2.58
CA ARG A 187 7.07 14.95 3.32
C ARG A 187 5.67 14.47 2.91
N LEU A 188 5.58 13.24 2.42
CA LEU A 188 4.31 12.60 2.08
C LEU A 188 3.39 12.44 3.30
N GLY A 189 2.10 12.69 3.08
CA GLY A 189 1.03 12.50 4.05
C GLY A 189 0.19 13.76 4.26
N HIS A 190 -0.85 13.65 5.08
CA HIS A 190 -1.88 14.69 5.26
C HIS A 190 -1.50 15.80 6.25
N GLY A 191 -0.22 16.22 6.25
CA GLY A 191 0.32 17.29 7.10
C GLY A 191 -0.18 18.69 6.75
N ALA A 192 0.33 19.73 7.41
CA ALA A 192 -0.15 21.11 7.20
C ALA A 192 -0.09 21.56 5.73
N GLU A 193 1.02 21.24 5.04
CA GLU A 193 1.21 21.57 3.62
C GLU A 193 0.20 20.88 2.71
N PHE A 194 -0.04 19.58 2.94
CA PHE A 194 -1.09 18.85 2.22
C PHE A 194 -2.43 19.52 2.41
N ARG A 195 -2.79 19.84 3.65
CA ARG A 195 -4.09 20.44 3.95
C ARG A 195 -4.25 21.82 3.31
N ALA A 196 -3.18 22.61 3.27
CA ALA A 196 -3.17 23.90 2.60
C ALA A 196 -3.37 23.73 1.09
N LYS A 197 -2.61 22.84 0.44
CA LYS A 197 -2.74 22.59 -1.00
C LYS A 197 -4.09 21.97 -1.35
N ALA A 198 -4.58 21.01 -0.57
CA ALA A 198 -5.90 20.40 -0.73
C ALA A 198 -7.02 21.46 -0.73
N ARG A 199 -7.00 22.40 0.23
CA ARG A 199 -7.95 23.52 0.25
C ARG A 199 -7.79 24.43 -0.97
N ALA A 200 -6.55 24.74 -1.36
CA ALA A 200 -6.28 25.60 -2.52
C ALA A 200 -6.79 25.00 -3.85
N VAL A 201 -6.81 23.66 -3.95
CA VAL A 201 -7.36 22.96 -5.14
C VAL A 201 -8.82 22.53 -4.95
N GLY A 202 -9.49 22.97 -3.87
CA GLY A 202 -10.93 22.77 -3.67
C GLY A 202 -11.36 21.41 -3.16
N ILE A 203 -10.48 20.59 -2.58
CA ILE A 203 -10.82 19.26 -2.04
C ILE A 203 -10.70 19.18 -0.52
N ALA A 204 -11.45 18.26 0.07
CA ALA A 204 -11.39 18.01 1.50
C ALA A 204 -10.02 17.40 1.91
N PRO A 205 -9.37 17.90 2.99
CA PRO A 205 -8.05 17.48 3.42
C PRO A 205 -7.96 16.09 4.09
N SER A 206 -8.95 15.20 3.90
CA SER A 206 -9.03 13.90 4.59
C SER A 206 -9.31 12.74 3.65
N ALA A 207 -8.53 11.66 3.78
CA ALA A 207 -8.74 10.38 3.09
C ALA A 207 -9.68 9.41 3.84
N ARG A 208 -10.50 9.89 4.79
CA ARG A 208 -11.45 9.02 5.49
C ARG A 208 -12.75 8.97 4.70
N VAL A 209 -13.00 7.80 4.10
CA VAL A 209 -14.34 7.43 3.67
C VAL A 209 -15.19 7.32 4.93
N ASP A 210 -16.10 8.27 5.16
CA ASP A 210 -17.22 8.04 6.04
C ASP A 210 -18.13 7.04 5.33
N LEU A 211 -17.99 5.74 5.64
CA LEU A 211 -18.85 4.68 5.13
C LEU A 211 -20.24 4.70 5.81
N SER A 212 -20.56 5.75 6.58
CA SER A 212 -21.76 5.85 7.42
C SER A 212 -22.52 7.16 7.17
N ARG A 213 -22.99 7.39 5.93
CA ARG A 213 -24.17 8.25 5.74
C ARG A 213 -24.91 8.02 4.42
N PRO A 214 -26.13 7.47 4.43
CA PRO A 214 -27.12 7.83 3.42
C PRO A 214 -27.69 9.20 3.83
N ARG A 215 -27.58 10.21 2.97
CA ARG A 215 -28.49 11.36 3.01
C ARG A 215 -29.37 11.28 1.77
N GLY A 216 -30.56 10.71 1.96
CA GLY A 216 -31.71 11.12 1.15
C GLY A 216 -31.98 12.60 1.44
N VAL A 217 -32.20 13.36 0.38
CA VAL A 217 -32.85 14.67 0.46
C VAL A 217 -34.24 14.47 -0.13
N PRO A 218 -35.31 15.00 0.50
CA PRO A 218 -36.66 14.89 -0.02
C PRO A 218 -36.77 15.68 -1.33
N VAL A 219 -37.40 15.08 -2.33
CA VAL A 219 -37.94 15.84 -3.47
C VAL A 219 -39.21 16.53 -2.97
N SER A 220 -39.12 17.83 -2.73
CA SER A 220 -40.28 18.71 -2.76
C SER A 220 -40.49 19.11 -4.21
N SER A 221 -41.54 18.60 -4.84
CA SER A 221 -42.02 19.10 -6.13
C SER A 221 -42.83 20.38 -5.93
N PRO A 222 -42.73 21.38 -6.81
CA PRO A 222 -43.78 22.36 -7.01
C PRO A 222 -44.77 21.82 -8.06
N GLY A 223 -46.06 21.92 -7.77
CA GLY A 223 -47.15 21.50 -8.66
C GLY A 223 -48.38 21.08 -7.87
#